data_AF-A0A351AGW7-F1
#
_entry.id   AF-A0A351AGW7-F1
#
_cell.length_a   1.000
_cell.length_b   1.000
_cell.length_c   1.000
_cell.angle_alpha   90.00
_cell.angle_beta   90.00
_cell.angle_gamma   90.00
#
_symmetry.space_group_name_H-M   'P 1'
#
loop_
_entity.id
_entity.type
_entity.pdbx_description
1 polymer ?
#
loop_
_entity_poly.entity_id
_entity_poly.type
_entity_poly.pdbx_seq_one_letter_code
_entity_poly.pdbx_strand_id
1 'polypeptide(L)'
;MKSAVMGRTVMVSVLLAGVALMGASGCNALRDDRYGALMVNIDWPEETRGIPSYARSARIILQDPGGGFGYGGNGYGDRVQIVNRNRSSAYKDEIRFDNLIRRYDEDYPFFDHYIEVIFYTGTGGSGTVVATAPYTFRYREFNWNHTLNVSSYTAAEIVSLRVDGPFTVTLAGGARSLIGTGLDRFNRNLALPPRALRWELVGGDAGTITSDGVFTPVRQGSVQVRLYEADGSVEPAVATINVVP
;
A
#
# COMPACT_ATOMS: atom_id res chain seq x y z
N MET A 1 -40.57 77.17 18.06
CA MET A 1 -39.33 77.50 18.80
C MET A 1 -39.62 77.45 20.29
N LYS A 2 -38.68 76.87 21.06
CA LYS A 2 -38.69 76.62 22.52
C LYS A 2 -39.67 75.52 22.97
N SER A 3 -39.35 74.64 23.91
CA SER A 3 -38.11 74.14 24.51
C SER A 3 -38.59 72.97 25.37
N ALA A 4 -38.00 71.79 25.21
CA ALA A 4 -38.31 70.61 26.03
C ALA A 4 -37.39 70.59 27.27
N VAL A 5 -37.93 70.44 28.48
CA VAL A 5 -37.23 69.90 29.66
C VAL A 5 -38.21 69.17 30.61
N MET A 6 -37.92 67.88 30.78
CA MET A 6 -38.09 66.96 31.93
C MET A 6 -39.40 66.82 32.73
N GLY A 7 -39.90 65.58 32.74
CA GLY A 7 -40.52 64.92 33.91
C GLY A 7 -40.06 63.45 33.94
N ARG A 8 -39.46 63.02 35.05
CA ARG A 8 -38.81 61.71 35.26
C ARG A 8 -39.80 60.67 35.81
N THR A 9 -39.37 59.39 35.79
CA THR A 9 -39.88 58.20 36.55
C THR A 9 -41.05 57.45 35.89
N VAL A 10 -41.15 56.11 35.79
CA VAL A 10 -40.59 54.94 36.51
C VAL A 10 -40.46 53.76 35.51
N MET A 11 -39.47 52.89 35.73
CA MET A 11 -39.23 51.62 35.04
C MET A 11 -40.15 50.51 35.59
N VAL A 12 -40.91 49.82 34.73
CA VAL A 12 -41.50 48.50 35.03
C VAL A 12 -41.39 47.63 33.78
N SER A 13 -40.46 46.69 33.82
CA SER A 13 -40.30 45.64 32.80
C SER A 13 -41.32 44.53 33.08
N VAL A 14 -42.25 44.30 32.15
CA VAL A 14 -43.19 43.18 32.21
C VAL A 14 -42.56 42.00 31.47
N LEU A 15 -42.28 40.91 32.20
CA LEU A 15 -41.99 39.59 31.66
C LEU A 15 -43.20 39.09 30.85
N LEU A 16 -43.00 38.72 29.59
CA LEU A 16 -43.94 37.87 28.85
C LEU A 16 -43.45 36.42 28.90
N ALA A 17 -44.24 35.57 29.55
CA ALA A 17 -44.08 34.13 29.56
C ALA A 17 -44.89 33.50 28.41
N GLY A 18 -44.28 32.53 27.72
CA GLY A 18 -44.94 31.30 27.29
C GLY A 18 -45.75 31.31 26.00
N VAL A 19 -45.12 30.91 24.89
CA VAL A 19 -45.75 29.97 23.94
C VAL A 19 -44.70 28.91 23.59
N ALA A 20 -44.90 27.70 24.10
CA ALA A 20 -44.13 26.53 23.70
C ALA A 20 -44.68 26.02 22.36
N LEU A 21 -43.91 26.20 21.28
CA LEU A 21 -44.07 25.39 20.07
C LEU A 21 -43.22 24.13 20.24
N MET A 22 -43.86 23.03 20.65
CA MET A 22 -43.35 21.69 20.38
C MET A 22 -43.80 21.30 18.97
N GLY A 23 -42.92 21.51 18.01
CA GLY A 23 -42.99 20.91 16.67
C GLY A 23 -41.75 20.07 16.47
N ALA A 24 -41.92 18.75 16.52
CA ALA A 24 -40.86 17.76 16.35
C ALA A 24 -40.12 17.98 15.02
N SER A 25 -38.95 18.59 15.11
CA SER A 25 -37.94 18.45 14.08
C SER A 25 -37.25 17.14 14.37
N GLY A 26 -37.69 16.07 13.70
CA GLY A 26 -36.93 14.83 13.59
C GLY A 26 -35.60 15.15 12.92
N CYS A 27 -34.65 15.65 13.70
CA CYS A 27 -33.29 15.89 13.29
C CYS A 27 -32.62 14.53 13.23
N ASN A 28 -32.81 13.81 12.13
CA ASN A 28 -31.85 12.81 11.68
C ASN A 28 -30.60 13.56 11.18
N ALA A 29 -30.00 14.40 12.04
CA ALA A 29 -28.57 14.60 11.95
C ALA A 29 -27.99 13.26 12.38
N LEU A 30 -27.48 12.50 11.40
CA LEU A 30 -26.50 11.48 11.70
C LEU A 30 -25.52 12.12 12.69
N ARG A 31 -25.46 11.58 13.91
CA ARG A 31 -24.53 11.99 14.95
C ARG A 31 -23.11 11.79 14.38
N ASP A 32 -22.59 12.85 13.77
CA ASP A 32 -21.32 12.93 13.02
C ASP A 32 -20.10 12.75 13.93
N ASP A 33 -20.33 12.86 15.24
CA ASP A 33 -19.36 12.53 16.29
C ASP A 33 -19.01 11.03 16.32
N ARG A 34 -19.82 10.14 15.74
CA ARG A 34 -19.65 8.68 15.93
C ARG A 34 -18.79 7.98 14.88
N TYR A 35 -18.32 8.69 13.86
CA TYR A 35 -17.56 8.10 12.76
C TYR A 35 -16.11 8.55 12.79
N GLY A 36 -15.19 7.65 12.45
CA GLY A 36 -13.80 8.00 12.23
C GLY A 36 -13.46 8.15 10.77
N ALA A 37 -12.28 8.72 10.51
CA ALA A 37 -11.70 8.81 9.19
C ALA A 37 -10.25 8.31 9.19
N LEU A 38 -9.89 7.61 8.12
CA LEU A 38 -8.54 7.16 7.85
C LEU A 38 -8.02 7.85 6.59
N MET A 39 -6.86 8.47 6.71
CA MET A 39 -6.04 8.95 5.60
C MET A 39 -4.89 7.97 5.39
N VAL A 40 -4.82 7.40 4.19
CA VAL A 40 -3.73 6.53 3.73
C VAL A 40 -2.86 7.35 2.78
N ASN A 41 -1.63 7.60 3.19
CA ASN A 41 -0.64 8.32 2.41
C ASN A 41 0.27 7.33 1.70
N ILE A 42 0.42 7.52 0.40
CA ILE A 42 1.36 6.78 -0.45
C ILE A 42 2.40 7.79 -0.96
N ASP A 43 3.60 7.71 -0.42
CA ASP A 43 4.77 8.35 -1.03
C ASP A 43 5.21 7.49 -2.22
N TRP A 44 4.89 7.94 -3.43
CA TRP A 44 5.40 7.38 -4.68
C TRP A 44 6.83 7.88 -4.88
N PRO A 45 7.87 7.04 -4.68
CA PRO A 45 9.23 7.42 -5.02
C PRO A 45 9.34 7.63 -6.53
N GLU A 46 10.34 8.37 -7.00
CA GLU A 46 10.65 8.43 -8.44
C GLU A 46 10.71 7.01 -9.01
N GLU A 47 10.21 6.83 -10.24
CA GLU A 47 10.14 5.55 -10.94
C GLU A 47 11.55 5.09 -11.31
N THR A 48 12.24 4.58 -10.29
CA THR A 48 13.61 4.09 -10.31
C THR A 48 13.62 2.59 -10.03
N ARG A 49 14.76 2.05 -9.61
CA ARG A 49 15.03 0.62 -9.55
C ARG A 49 14.50 -0.11 -8.28
N GLY A 50 13.57 0.47 -7.50
CA GLY A 50 13.11 -0.06 -6.19
C GLY A 50 11.63 -0.46 -6.08
N ILE A 51 11.22 -1.01 -4.94
CA ILE A 51 9.80 -1.30 -4.66
C ILE A 51 9.28 -0.23 -3.68
N PRO A 52 8.09 0.37 -3.90
CA PRO A 52 7.15 0.15 -5.00
C PRO A 52 7.37 1.13 -6.17
N SER A 53 8.59 1.63 -6.44
CA SER A 53 8.80 2.64 -7.50
C SER A 53 8.30 2.19 -8.87
N TYR A 54 8.34 0.88 -9.15
CA TYR A 54 7.78 0.27 -10.37
C TYR A 54 6.26 0.06 -10.39
N ALA A 55 5.58 0.29 -9.26
CA ALA A 55 4.14 0.09 -9.20
C ALA A 55 3.42 1.17 -10.02
N ARG A 56 2.49 0.73 -10.87
CA ARG A 56 1.63 1.60 -11.67
C ARG A 56 0.25 1.78 -11.05
N SER A 57 -0.09 0.98 -10.05
CA SER A 57 -1.25 1.22 -9.20
C SER A 57 -1.08 0.61 -7.82
N ALA A 58 -1.89 1.09 -6.88
CA ALA A 58 -2.05 0.54 -5.55
C ALA A 58 -3.53 0.25 -5.30
N ARG A 59 -3.84 -0.95 -4.80
CA ARG A 59 -5.16 -1.35 -4.32
C ARG A 59 -5.12 -1.31 -2.80
N ILE A 60 -5.93 -0.43 -2.21
CA ILE A 60 -6.09 -0.29 -0.77
C ILE A 60 -7.37 -1.03 -0.39
N ILE A 61 -7.25 -2.02 0.48
CA ILE A 61 -8.36 -2.81 1.01
C ILE A 61 -8.44 -2.51 2.50
N LEU A 62 -9.52 -1.90 2.93
CA LEU A 62 -9.85 -1.71 4.34
C LEU A 62 -10.92 -2.73 4.71
N GLN A 63 -10.55 -3.69 5.54
CA GLN A 63 -11.49 -4.63 6.12
C GLN A 63 -12.12 -3.99 7.35
N ASP A 64 -13.41 -3.70 7.26
CA ASP A 64 -14.19 -3.19 8.37
C ASP A 64 -14.86 -4.37 9.08
N PRO A 65 -14.41 -4.76 10.29
CA PRO A 65 -15.00 -5.87 11.03
C PRO A 65 -16.42 -5.57 11.53
N GLY A 66 -16.91 -4.33 11.39
CA GLY A 66 -18.23 -3.86 11.79
C GLY A 66 -19.37 -4.39 10.91
N GLY A 67 -19.60 -5.69 10.93
CA GLY A 67 -20.77 -6.32 10.33
C GLY A 67 -22.08 -5.79 10.96
N GLY A 68 -22.76 -4.92 10.20
CA GLY A 68 -24.22 -4.81 10.12
C GLY A 68 -24.96 -4.08 11.25
N PHE A 69 -25.49 -2.89 10.94
CA PHE A 69 -26.93 -2.57 11.05
C PHE A 69 -27.23 -1.36 10.16
N GLY A 70 -27.83 -1.58 8.99
CA GLY A 70 -28.31 -0.49 8.14
C GLY A 70 -29.29 -0.93 7.07
N TYR A 71 -30.54 -0.53 7.24
CA TYR A 71 -31.53 -0.45 6.18
C TYR A 71 -31.05 0.56 5.13
N GLY A 72 -30.99 0.16 3.84
CA GLY A 72 -30.83 1.11 2.73
C GLY A 72 -29.57 0.98 1.86
N GLY A 73 -29.17 -0.25 1.48
CA GLY A 73 -28.56 -0.52 0.17
C GLY A 73 -27.12 -0.08 -0.14
N ASN A 74 -26.51 0.86 0.59
CA ASN A 74 -25.13 1.30 0.33
C ASN A 74 -24.11 0.61 1.25
N GLY A 75 -23.88 -0.68 0.96
CA GLY A 75 -22.65 -1.46 1.13
C GLY A 75 -21.88 -1.40 2.46
N TYR A 76 -22.23 -2.27 3.40
CA TYR A 76 -21.38 -2.70 4.51
C TYR A 76 -20.43 -3.83 4.03
N GLY A 77 -19.12 -3.70 4.26
CA GLY A 77 -18.10 -4.69 3.85
C GLY A 77 -16.71 -4.09 3.61
N ASP A 78 -15.76 -4.92 3.18
CA ASP A 78 -14.41 -4.49 2.77
C ASP A 78 -14.49 -3.32 1.80
N ARG A 79 -13.87 -2.20 2.15
CA ARG A 79 -13.80 -1.01 1.30
C ARG A 79 -12.55 -1.08 0.48
N VAL A 80 -12.70 -0.94 -0.84
CA VAL A 80 -11.60 -1.02 -1.77
C VAL A 80 -11.49 0.29 -2.52
N GLN A 81 -10.29 0.86 -2.56
CA GLN A 81 -9.95 1.95 -3.45
C GLN A 81 -8.71 1.57 -4.27
N ILE A 82 -8.67 2.03 -5.52
CA ILE A 82 -7.53 1.80 -6.40
C ILE A 82 -7.03 3.17 -6.84
N VAL A 83 -5.72 3.39 -6.66
CA VAL A 83 -5.04 4.60 -7.10
C VAL A 83 -4.04 4.23 -8.18
N ASN A 84 -4.13 4.92 -9.30
CA ASN A 84 -3.15 4.80 -10.38
C ASN A 84 -2.01 5.76 -10.13
N ARG A 85 -0.80 5.30 -10.44
CA ARG A 85 0.36 6.16 -10.47
C ARG A 85 0.23 7.15 -11.63
N ASN A 86 0.32 8.44 -11.34
CA ASN A 86 0.01 9.51 -12.29
C ASN A 86 1.24 10.12 -12.98
N ARG A 87 2.45 9.84 -12.48
CA ARG A 87 3.71 10.36 -13.03
C ARG A 87 4.92 9.56 -12.59
N SER A 88 6.01 9.67 -13.36
CA SER A 88 7.28 8.99 -13.07
C SER A 88 8.12 9.70 -12.01
N SER A 89 8.02 11.02 -11.85
CA SER A 89 8.72 11.74 -10.77
C SER A 89 8.15 11.36 -9.39
N ALA A 90 8.92 11.60 -8.33
CA ALA A 90 8.45 11.38 -6.96
C ALA A 90 7.26 12.29 -6.61
N TYR A 91 6.27 11.76 -5.89
CA TYR A 91 5.14 12.53 -5.36
C TYR A 91 4.39 11.78 -4.25
N LYS A 92 3.35 12.42 -3.67
CA LYS A 92 2.50 11.83 -2.64
C LYS A 92 1.05 11.80 -3.11
N ASP A 93 0.37 10.68 -2.85
CA ASP A 93 -1.09 10.58 -2.91
C ASP A 93 -1.65 10.41 -1.50
N GLU A 94 -2.82 11.01 -1.27
CA GLU A 94 -3.60 10.87 -0.04
C GLU A 94 -4.95 10.26 -0.39
N ILE A 95 -5.29 9.16 0.29
CA ILE A 95 -6.49 8.37 0.06
C ILE A 95 -7.31 8.39 1.33
N ARG A 96 -8.55 8.87 1.27
CA ARG A 96 -9.40 9.06 2.44
C ARG A 96 -10.55 8.04 2.48
N PHE A 97 -10.71 7.41 3.64
CA PHE A 97 -11.86 6.59 4.01
C PHE A 97 -12.60 7.27 5.16
N ASP A 98 -13.79 7.80 4.88
CA ASP A 98 -14.68 8.43 5.87
C ASP A 98 -15.71 7.44 6.42
N ASN A 99 -16.52 7.85 7.41
CA ASN A 99 -17.63 7.04 7.92
C ASN A 99 -17.20 5.66 8.42
N LEU A 100 -16.02 5.55 9.04
CA LEU A 100 -15.53 4.30 9.62
C LEU A 100 -16.21 4.07 10.97
N ILE A 101 -16.91 2.94 11.08
CA ILE A 101 -17.85 2.68 12.16
C ILE A 101 -17.14 2.09 13.38
N ARG A 102 -17.51 2.56 14.57
CA ARG A 102 -17.42 1.77 15.80
C ARG A 102 -18.70 0.96 15.95
N ARG A 103 -18.63 -0.37 16.09
CA ARG A 103 -19.83 -1.19 16.39
C ARG A 103 -20.32 -0.84 17.80
N TYR A 104 -21.64 -0.73 17.94
CA TYR A 104 -22.34 -0.11 19.08
C TYR A 104 -22.35 -0.93 20.38
N ASP A 105 -21.68 -2.09 20.46
CA ASP A 105 -21.70 -2.88 21.69
C ASP A 105 -20.80 -2.23 22.74
N GLU A 106 -21.44 -1.74 23.81
CA GLU A 106 -20.79 -1.22 25.02
C GLU A 106 -19.79 -2.23 25.63
N ASP A 107 -19.91 -3.50 25.28
CA ASP A 107 -19.07 -4.62 25.70
C ASP A 107 -17.78 -4.81 24.88
N TYR A 108 -17.64 -4.18 23.70
CA TYR A 108 -16.44 -4.24 22.85
C TYR A 108 -15.81 -2.85 22.69
N PRO A 109 -14.92 -2.44 23.62
CA PRO A 109 -14.35 -1.08 23.63
C PRO A 109 -13.36 -0.78 22.50
N PHE A 110 -13.02 -1.77 21.68
CA PHE A 110 -12.03 -1.66 20.60
C PHE A 110 -12.45 -2.49 19.39
N PHE A 111 -12.25 -1.94 18.20
CA PHE A 111 -12.28 -2.71 16.96
C PHE A 111 -10.93 -2.56 16.26
N ASP A 112 -10.37 -3.69 15.86
CA ASP A 112 -9.16 -3.73 15.04
C ASP A 112 -9.56 -3.53 13.59
N HIS A 113 -9.10 -2.44 12.99
CA HIS A 113 -9.20 -2.26 11.56
C HIS A 113 -7.97 -2.85 10.89
N TYR A 114 -8.22 -3.64 9.84
CA TYR A 114 -7.15 -4.20 9.03
C TYR A 114 -7.12 -3.51 7.67
N ILE A 115 -5.94 -3.04 7.29
CA ILE A 115 -5.67 -2.50 5.97
C ILE A 115 -4.65 -3.39 5.30
N GLU A 116 -4.90 -3.67 4.02
CA GLU A 116 -3.90 -4.21 3.13
C GLU A 116 -3.74 -3.28 1.93
N VAL A 117 -2.51 -2.84 1.66
CA VAL A 117 -2.19 -2.11 0.43
C VAL A 117 -1.33 -2.98 -0.48
N ILE A 118 -1.85 -3.27 -1.67
CA ILE A 118 -1.21 -4.13 -2.66
C ILE A 118 -0.83 -3.28 -3.86
N PHE A 119 0.44 -3.31 -4.23
CA PHE A 119 1.00 -2.56 -5.35
C PHE A 119 1.13 -3.47 -6.57
N TYR A 120 0.78 -2.96 -7.75
CA TYR A 120 0.77 -3.73 -8.99
C TYR A 120 1.58 -3.07 -10.10
N THR A 121 2.15 -3.88 -11.00
CA THR A 121 2.86 -3.40 -12.21
C THR A 121 1.95 -2.75 -13.25
N GLY A 122 0.66 -3.07 -13.27
CA GLY A 122 -0.32 -2.49 -14.18
C GLY A 122 -1.17 -1.41 -13.52
N THR A 123 -1.91 -0.67 -14.33
CA THR A 123 -2.92 0.28 -13.85
C THR A 123 -4.19 -0.45 -13.40
N GLY A 124 -5.00 0.16 -12.53
CA GLY A 124 -6.29 -0.36 -12.13
C GLY A 124 -6.22 -1.61 -11.24
N GLY A 125 -5.10 -1.82 -10.54
CA GLY A 125 -4.86 -3.03 -9.74
C GLY A 125 -4.63 -4.28 -10.60
N SER A 126 -4.22 -4.11 -11.86
CA SER A 126 -3.92 -5.22 -12.78
C SER A 126 -2.42 -5.51 -12.86
N GLY A 127 -2.05 -6.66 -13.42
CA GLY A 127 -0.66 -7.08 -13.58
C GLY A 127 -0.14 -7.86 -12.37
N THR A 128 1.18 -7.83 -12.17
CA THR A 128 1.85 -8.61 -11.12
C THR A 128 1.91 -7.80 -9.83
N VAL A 129 1.66 -8.44 -8.69
CA VAL A 129 1.86 -7.84 -7.37
C VAL A 129 3.35 -7.61 -7.14
N VAL A 130 3.74 -6.37 -6.81
CA VAL A 130 5.13 -5.99 -6.56
C VAL A 130 5.46 -5.68 -5.11
N ALA A 131 4.46 -5.29 -4.32
CA ALA A 131 4.61 -5.05 -2.89
C ALA A 131 3.26 -5.23 -2.19
N THR A 132 3.30 -5.65 -0.93
CA THR A 132 2.13 -5.62 -0.05
C THR A 132 2.52 -5.02 1.29
N ALA A 133 1.73 -4.08 1.78
CA ALA A 133 1.85 -3.49 3.10
C ALA A 133 0.59 -3.76 3.91
N PRO A 134 0.61 -4.78 4.79
CA PRO A 134 -0.45 -4.98 5.77
C PRO A 134 -0.24 -4.03 6.96
N TYR A 135 -1.33 -3.50 7.49
CA TYR A 135 -1.32 -2.65 8.67
C TYR A 135 -2.60 -2.84 9.48
N THR A 136 -2.45 -3.07 10.77
CA THR A 136 -3.56 -3.17 11.72
C THR A 136 -3.49 -2.01 12.68
N PHE A 137 -4.65 -1.41 12.98
CA PHE A 137 -4.75 -0.35 13.97
C PHE A 137 -6.03 -0.44 14.76
N ARG A 138 -6.03 0.21 15.93
CA ARG A 138 -7.10 0.14 16.91
C ARG A 138 -7.43 1.53 17.42
N TYR A 139 -8.71 1.89 17.39
CA TYR A 139 -9.21 3.15 17.96
C TYR A 139 -10.29 2.92 19.01
N ARG A 140 -10.30 3.81 20.01
CA ARG A 140 -11.26 3.83 21.13
C ARG A 140 -12.18 5.05 21.12
N GLU A 141 -11.71 6.15 20.53
CA GLU A 141 -12.36 7.45 20.58
C GLU A 141 -13.39 7.63 19.46
N PHE A 142 -14.31 8.57 19.67
CA PHE A 142 -15.26 9.05 18.69
C PHE A 142 -14.60 10.13 17.82
N ASN A 143 -15.04 10.31 16.56
CA ASN A 143 -14.50 11.30 15.64
C ASN A 143 -12.97 11.27 15.50
N TRP A 144 -12.40 10.06 15.44
CA TRP A 144 -10.96 9.89 15.30
C TRP A 144 -10.53 10.18 13.86
N ASN A 145 -9.33 10.76 13.71
CA ASN A 145 -8.67 10.90 12.42
C ASN A 145 -7.31 10.23 12.50
N HIS A 146 -7.07 9.21 11.66
CA HIS A 146 -5.79 8.51 11.58
C HIS A 146 -5.10 8.80 10.27
N THR A 147 -3.79 8.97 10.32
CA THR A 147 -2.95 9.06 9.12
C THR A 147 -1.95 7.92 9.11
N LEU A 148 -2.05 7.05 8.10
CA LEU A 148 -1.13 5.96 7.85
C LEU A 148 -0.28 6.29 6.63
N ASN A 149 1.04 6.44 6.81
CA ASN A 149 1.95 6.40 5.67
C ASN A 149 2.31 4.94 5.35
N VAL A 150 1.85 4.42 4.21
CA VAL A 150 2.14 3.03 3.83
C VAL A 150 3.53 2.87 3.24
N SER A 151 4.16 3.96 2.80
CA SER A 151 5.48 3.89 2.16
C SER A 151 6.59 3.39 3.07
N SER A 152 6.48 3.58 4.39
CA SER A 152 7.39 2.96 5.37
C SER A 152 7.29 1.44 5.44
N TYR A 153 6.20 0.86 4.93
CA TYR A 153 5.92 -0.58 4.91
C TYR A 153 6.09 -1.19 3.52
N THR A 154 6.19 -0.37 2.47
CA THR A 154 6.29 -0.81 1.06
C THR A 154 7.67 -0.58 0.46
N ALA A 155 8.47 0.33 1.02
CA ALA A 155 9.84 0.56 0.61
C ALA A 155 10.74 -0.60 1.04
N ALA A 156 10.94 -1.55 0.12
CA ALA A 156 11.89 -2.64 0.30
C ALA A 156 13.04 -2.45 -0.70
N GLU A 157 14.18 -1.98 -0.19
CA GLU A 157 15.44 -1.93 -0.93
C GLU A 157 15.97 -3.36 -1.13
N ILE A 158 16.58 -3.62 -2.27
CA ILE A 158 17.33 -4.86 -2.48
C ILE A 158 18.58 -4.76 -1.61
N VAL A 159 18.74 -5.70 -0.69
CA VAL A 159 19.88 -5.80 0.23
C VAL A 159 20.80 -6.96 -0.16
N SER A 160 20.26 -8.00 -0.78
CA SER A 160 21.05 -9.12 -1.29
C SER A 160 20.41 -9.75 -2.53
N LEU A 161 21.23 -10.44 -3.31
CA LEU A 161 20.81 -11.21 -4.48
C LEU A 161 20.92 -12.71 -4.19
N ARG A 162 20.06 -13.51 -4.83
CA ARG A 162 20.10 -14.98 -4.76
C ARG A 162 19.88 -15.58 -6.15
N VAL A 163 20.68 -16.58 -6.48
CA VAL A 163 20.45 -17.47 -7.63
C VAL A 163 19.61 -18.64 -7.14
N ASP A 164 18.45 -18.89 -7.74
CA ASP A 164 17.53 -19.97 -7.32
C ASP A 164 17.71 -21.27 -8.15
N GLY A 165 18.60 -21.25 -9.13
CA GLY A 165 18.90 -22.36 -10.02
C GLY A 165 18.19 -22.27 -11.39
N PRO A 166 18.20 -23.33 -12.19
CA PRO A 166 18.78 -24.65 -11.89
C PRO A 166 20.31 -24.64 -11.79
N PHE A 167 20.87 -25.34 -10.81
CA PHE A 167 22.34 -25.50 -10.65
C PHE A 167 22.92 -26.71 -11.41
N THR A 168 22.04 -27.52 -12.02
CA THR A 168 22.43 -28.65 -12.87
C THR A 168 21.60 -28.60 -14.15
N VAL A 169 22.26 -28.64 -15.31
CA VAL A 169 21.65 -28.58 -16.64
C VAL A 169 22.21 -29.72 -17.48
N THR A 170 21.36 -30.41 -18.25
CA THR A 170 21.78 -31.46 -19.17
C THR A 170 22.16 -30.88 -20.54
N LEU A 171 23.17 -31.43 -21.19
CA LEU A 171 23.55 -31.04 -22.55
C LEU A 171 22.41 -31.22 -23.55
N ALA A 172 21.71 -32.36 -23.46
CA ALA A 172 20.55 -32.65 -24.29
C ALA A 172 19.33 -31.75 -23.99
N GLY A 173 19.33 -31.06 -22.85
CA GLY A 173 18.22 -30.20 -22.42
C GLY A 173 18.13 -28.84 -23.13
N GLY A 174 19.18 -28.45 -23.87
CA GLY A 174 19.24 -27.17 -24.58
C GLY A 174 19.27 -25.95 -23.66
N ALA A 175 18.93 -24.79 -24.21
CA ALA A 175 18.92 -23.53 -23.48
C ALA A 175 17.85 -23.50 -22.36
N ARG A 176 18.20 -22.93 -21.20
CA ARG A 176 17.36 -22.82 -20.01
C ARG A 176 17.47 -21.44 -19.39
N SER A 177 16.36 -20.88 -18.91
CA SER A 177 16.41 -19.66 -18.11
C SER A 177 16.86 -19.97 -16.68
N LEU A 178 17.86 -19.22 -16.20
CA LEU A 178 18.20 -19.17 -14.79
C LEU A 178 17.30 -18.16 -14.08
N ILE A 179 17.00 -18.44 -12.81
CA ILE A 179 16.16 -17.58 -11.97
C ILE A 179 17.04 -16.89 -10.94
N GLY A 180 16.90 -15.58 -10.86
CA GLY A 180 17.60 -14.71 -9.92
C GLY A 180 16.59 -13.85 -9.18
N THR A 181 16.78 -13.70 -7.87
CA THR A 181 15.86 -13.01 -6.96
C THR A 181 16.61 -11.95 -6.16
N GLY A 182 16.03 -10.76 -6.02
CA GLY A 182 16.47 -9.76 -5.04
C GLY A 182 15.75 -9.96 -3.71
N LEU A 183 16.44 -9.73 -2.60
CA LEU A 183 15.93 -9.91 -1.24
C LEU A 183 16.04 -8.58 -0.47
N ASP A 184 15.06 -8.29 0.39
CA ASP A 184 15.12 -7.13 1.29
C ASP A 184 15.90 -7.40 2.58
N ARG A 185 16.01 -6.38 3.45
CA ARG A 185 16.66 -6.50 4.78
C ARG A 185 16.04 -7.56 5.70
N PHE A 186 14.84 -8.04 5.38
CA PHE A 186 14.12 -9.09 6.11
C PHE A 186 14.18 -10.44 5.38
N ASN A 187 15.01 -10.57 4.35
CA ASN A 187 15.20 -11.77 3.55
C ASN A 187 13.93 -12.21 2.78
N ARG A 188 13.05 -11.26 2.44
CA ARG A 188 11.85 -11.51 1.63
C ARG A 188 12.15 -11.31 0.15
N ASN A 189 11.62 -12.19 -0.70
CA ASN A 189 11.74 -12.07 -2.15
C ASN A 189 11.07 -10.79 -2.66
N LEU A 190 11.79 -10.06 -3.51
CA LEU A 190 11.31 -8.85 -4.17
C LEU A 190 10.91 -9.16 -5.61
N ALA A 191 9.74 -8.68 -6.00
CA ALA A 191 9.28 -8.76 -7.39
C ALA A 191 9.98 -7.67 -8.21
N LEU A 192 10.98 -8.08 -8.98
CA LEU A 192 11.77 -7.19 -9.82
C LEU A 192 11.22 -7.17 -11.25
N PRO A 193 11.34 -6.04 -11.99
CA PRO A 193 10.94 -6.02 -13.38
C PRO A 193 11.84 -6.95 -14.21
N PRO A 194 11.38 -7.40 -15.39
CA PRO A 194 12.24 -8.09 -16.34
C PRO A 194 13.51 -7.28 -16.56
N ARG A 195 14.68 -7.96 -16.52
CA ARG A 195 15.99 -7.35 -16.76
C ARG A 195 16.50 -6.37 -15.69
N ALA A 196 15.83 -6.24 -14.54
CA ALA A 196 16.41 -5.52 -13.40
C ALA A 196 17.71 -6.16 -12.91
N LEU A 197 17.78 -7.48 -13.00
CA LEU A 197 18.99 -8.23 -12.76
C LEU A 197 19.61 -8.66 -14.09
N ARG A 198 20.93 -8.66 -14.12
CA ARG A 198 21.76 -9.03 -15.24
C ARG A 198 22.60 -10.24 -14.89
N TRP A 199 22.91 -11.01 -15.91
CA TRP A 199 23.73 -12.19 -15.81
C TRP A 199 24.98 -12.05 -16.64
N GLU A 200 26.05 -12.64 -16.15
CA GLU A 200 27.26 -12.84 -16.93
C GLU A 200 27.96 -14.13 -16.50
N LEU A 201 28.85 -14.58 -17.38
CA LEU A 201 29.72 -15.70 -17.10
C LEU A 201 31.02 -15.17 -16.50
N VAL A 202 31.42 -15.69 -15.34
CA VAL A 202 32.63 -15.26 -14.63
C VAL A 202 33.70 -16.34 -14.54
N GLY A 203 33.38 -17.58 -14.92
CA GLY A 203 34.38 -18.66 -14.98
C GLY A 203 33.86 -19.92 -15.65
N GLY A 204 34.78 -20.70 -16.21
CA GLY A 204 34.47 -21.94 -16.95
C GLY A 204 34.00 -21.71 -18.38
N ASP A 205 33.76 -22.79 -19.11
CA ASP A 205 33.44 -22.81 -20.54
C ASP A 205 32.47 -23.96 -20.90
N ALA A 206 31.82 -24.54 -19.89
CA ALA A 206 30.81 -25.59 -20.05
C ALA A 206 29.51 -25.09 -20.71
N GLY A 207 29.32 -23.77 -20.80
CA GLY A 207 28.18 -23.14 -21.44
C GLY A 207 28.34 -21.63 -21.63
N THR A 208 27.31 -20.99 -22.15
CA THR A 208 27.23 -19.53 -22.31
C THR A 208 25.97 -18.99 -21.64
N ILE A 209 25.96 -17.71 -21.26
CA ILE A 209 24.77 -17.07 -20.68
C ILE A 209 24.53 -15.72 -21.33
N THR A 210 23.26 -15.41 -21.63
CA THR A 210 22.85 -14.08 -22.07
C THR A 210 22.64 -13.15 -20.88
N SER A 211 22.68 -11.83 -21.10
CA SER A 211 22.42 -10.83 -20.05
C SER A 211 21.03 -10.92 -19.41
N ASP A 212 20.09 -11.59 -20.08
CA ASP A 212 18.72 -11.82 -19.62
C ASP A 212 18.57 -13.15 -18.86
N GLY A 213 19.66 -13.92 -18.67
CA GLY A 213 19.67 -15.14 -17.86
C GLY A 213 19.39 -16.43 -18.61
N VAL A 214 19.38 -16.41 -19.94
CA VAL A 214 19.27 -17.66 -20.74
C VAL A 214 20.63 -18.31 -20.81
N PHE A 215 20.79 -19.46 -20.13
CA PHE A 215 21.97 -20.30 -20.13
C PHE A 215 21.88 -21.38 -21.21
N THR A 216 22.93 -21.53 -22.01
CA THR A 216 23.04 -22.55 -23.06
C THR A 216 24.22 -23.46 -22.78
N PRO A 217 24.01 -24.75 -22.48
CA PRO A 217 25.10 -25.70 -22.26
C PRO A 217 25.82 -25.99 -23.59
N VAL A 218 27.15 -26.14 -23.52
CA VAL A 218 28.02 -26.39 -24.69
C VAL A 218 28.80 -27.70 -24.53
N ARG A 219 29.32 -27.98 -23.33
CA ARG A 219 30.05 -29.21 -23.03
C ARG A 219 29.91 -29.60 -21.56
N GLN A 220 30.21 -30.86 -21.23
CA GLN A 220 30.23 -31.30 -19.84
C GLN A 220 31.27 -30.53 -19.04
N GLY A 221 30.93 -30.19 -17.80
CA GLY A 221 31.81 -29.46 -16.89
C GLY A 221 31.02 -28.57 -15.94
N SER A 222 31.67 -27.53 -15.43
CA SER A 222 31.03 -26.52 -14.59
C SER A 222 31.33 -25.11 -15.12
N VAL A 223 30.44 -24.20 -14.80
CA VAL A 223 30.53 -22.78 -15.14
C VAL A 223 30.10 -21.96 -13.94
N GLN A 224 30.77 -20.85 -13.69
CA GLN A 224 30.36 -19.86 -12.70
C GLN A 224 29.65 -18.72 -13.38
N VAL A 225 28.45 -18.43 -12.89
CA VAL A 225 27.62 -17.31 -13.34
C VAL A 225 27.51 -16.29 -12.22
N ARG A 226 27.48 -15.01 -12.59
CA ARG A 226 27.25 -13.89 -11.69
C ARG A 226 25.93 -13.23 -12.03
N LEU A 227 25.08 -13.12 -11.02
CA LEU A 227 23.84 -12.35 -11.01
C LEU A 227 24.14 -11.02 -10.34
N TYR A 228 23.87 -9.93 -11.04
CA TYR A 228 24.20 -8.59 -10.55
C TYR A 228 23.14 -7.58 -10.94
N GLU A 229 23.21 -6.46 -10.25
CA GLU A 229 22.40 -5.29 -10.51
C GLU A 229 23.03 -4.45 -11.62
N ALA A 230 22.24 -3.98 -12.60
CA ALA A 230 22.78 -3.20 -13.71
C ALA A 230 23.50 -1.92 -13.26
N ASP A 231 23.15 -1.37 -12.10
CA ASP A 231 23.79 -0.20 -11.50
C ASP A 231 24.87 -0.53 -10.44
N GLY A 232 25.02 -1.81 -10.06
CA GLY A 232 26.01 -2.26 -9.09
C GLY A 232 25.73 -1.89 -7.63
N SER A 233 24.49 -1.54 -7.26
CA SER A 233 24.16 -1.06 -5.91
C SER A 233 24.23 -2.13 -4.81
N VAL A 234 24.19 -3.41 -5.20
CA VAL A 234 24.19 -4.57 -4.30
C VAL A 234 25.27 -5.55 -4.72
N GLU A 235 25.92 -6.18 -3.73
CA GLU A 235 26.94 -7.20 -3.97
C GLU A 235 26.39 -8.33 -4.88
N PRO A 236 27.10 -8.69 -5.96
CA PRO A 236 26.64 -9.72 -6.87
C PRO A 236 26.52 -11.10 -6.20
N ALA A 237 25.53 -11.89 -6.64
CA ALA A 237 25.44 -13.30 -6.28
C ALA A 237 26.17 -14.16 -7.32
N VAL A 238 27.00 -15.09 -6.87
CA VAL A 238 27.73 -16.03 -7.74
C VAL A 238 27.21 -17.45 -7.50
N ALA A 239 27.00 -18.20 -8.59
CA ALA A 239 26.59 -19.59 -8.52
C ALA A 239 27.37 -20.46 -9.50
N THR A 240 27.57 -21.72 -9.14
CA THR A 240 28.14 -22.74 -10.01
C THR A 240 27.01 -23.54 -10.65
N ILE A 241 27.01 -23.61 -11.98
CA ILE A 241 26.11 -24.44 -12.77
C ILE A 241 26.92 -25.63 -13.28
N ASN A 242 26.43 -26.85 -13.04
CA ASN A 242 27.02 -28.08 -13.52
C ASN A 242 26.31 -28.53 -14.79
N VAL A 243 27.08 -28.75 -15.85
CA VAL A 243 26.61 -29.30 -17.11
C VAL A 243 26.92 -30.78 -17.13
N VAL A 244 25.86 -31.59 -17.15
CA VAL A 244 25.92 -33.06 -17.18
C VAL A 244 25.49 -33.58 -18.55
N PRO A 245 25.86 -34.83 -18.91
CA PRO A 245 25.41 -35.46 -20.15
C PRO A 245 23.88 -35.39 -20.35
#